data_AF-A0A1Y1VAL3-F1
#
_entry.id   AF-A0A1Y1VAL3-F1
#
_cell.length_a   1.000
_cell.length_b   1.000
_cell.length_c   1.000
_cell.angle_alpha   90.00
_cell.angle_beta   90.00
_cell.angle_gamma   90.00
#
_symmetry.space_group_name_H-M   'P 1'
#
loop_
_entity.id
_entity.type
_entity.pdbx_description
1 polymer ?
#
loop_
_entity_poly.entity_id
_entity_poly.type
_entity_poly.pdbx_seq_one_letter_code
_entity_poly.pdbx_strand_id
1 'polypeptide(L)'
;MKRILYWITACFTIIQILTVYSKTVTIKDYETFLNLASIINNDVDDTLIIDFVENYYDMELFREKLISYHEFYIEKNIIFKGNENGTIFDFINDSFGYFKIISSNIKGKRVRFENITFKDFNPSSQSYIGLFNFYNNNNSIDSLKVEFYNCSFIHNIVTNFSIMITSTKLSITEPQLTFDKCDFYNNDGKDYIIVIHKNSYALDELYKYFNILFKDCNFIDNNISLQLYNNGYVFENCKY
;
A
#
# COMPACT_ATOMS: atom_id res chain seq x y z
N MET A 1 34.85 11.38 -39.34
CA MET A 1 34.60 12.39 -38.27
C MET A 1 33.13 12.78 -38.12
N LYS A 2 32.41 13.24 -39.17
CA LYS A 2 31.01 13.72 -39.05
C LYS A 2 30.00 12.70 -38.46
N ARG A 3 30.15 11.40 -38.74
CA ARG A 3 29.26 10.34 -38.19
C ARG A 3 29.45 10.12 -36.69
N ILE A 4 30.65 10.30 -36.14
CA ILE A 4 30.94 10.09 -34.72
C ILE A 4 30.35 11.24 -33.89
N LEU A 5 30.40 12.47 -34.41
CA LEU A 5 29.82 13.63 -33.75
C LEU A 5 28.29 13.51 -33.58
N TYR A 6 27.60 12.91 -34.57
CA TYR A 6 26.15 12.70 -34.54
C TYR A 6 25.70 11.72 -33.44
N TRP A 7 26.45 10.64 -33.23
CA TRP A 7 26.17 9.67 -32.16
C TRP A 7 26.46 10.25 -30.77
N ILE A 8 27.50 11.09 -30.64
CA ILE A 8 27.81 11.77 -29.38
C ILE A 8 26.71 12.78 -29.01
N THR A 9 26.20 13.55 -29.98
CA THR A 9 25.05 14.45 -29.75
C THR A 9 23.75 13.70 -29.44
N ALA A 10 23.48 12.58 -30.11
CA ALA A 10 22.30 11.75 -29.85
C ALA A 10 22.34 11.12 -28.44
N CYS A 11 23.51 10.62 -27.99
CA CYS A 11 23.69 10.15 -26.62
C CYS A 11 23.53 11.29 -25.60
N PHE A 12 24.02 12.49 -25.88
CA PHE A 12 23.85 13.64 -24.99
C PHE A 12 22.38 14.09 -24.86
N THR A 13 21.58 14.00 -25.92
CA THR A 13 20.13 14.26 -25.86
C THR A 13 19.33 13.15 -25.18
N ILE A 14 19.80 11.90 -25.21
CA ILE A 14 19.16 10.78 -24.50
C ILE A 14 19.49 10.80 -23.00
N ILE A 15 20.70 11.28 -22.64
CA ILE A 15 21.13 11.46 -21.25
C ILE A 15 20.46 12.69 -20.61
N GLN A 16 20.04 13.66 -21.42
CA GLN A 16 19.18 14.75 -20.96
C GLN A 16 17.76 14.23 -20.68
N ILE A 17 17.52 14.02 -19.39
CA ILE A 17 16.26 14.31 -18.69
C ILE A 17 15.26 13.13 -18.64
N LEU A 18 15.66 12.05 -17.99
CA LEU A 18 14.77 11.40 -17.03
C LEU A 18 15.06 12.02 -15.65
N THR A 19 14.83 13.32 -15.49
CA THR A 19 14.79 13.91 -14.15
C THR A 19 13.51 13.43 -13.49
N VAL A 20 13.61 12.38 -12.68
CA VAL A 20 12.52 12.00 -11.78
C VAL A 20 12.44 13.09 -10.71
N TYR A 21 11.42 13.94 -10.80
CA TYR A 21 11.15 14.92 -9.77
C TYR A 21 10.51 14.19 -8.58
N SER A 22 11.21 14.23 -7.44
CA SER A 22 10.70 13.72 -6.17
C SER A 22 10.54 14.89 -5.21
N LYS A 23 9.36 15.02 -4.60
CA LYS A 23 9.13 15.95 -3.51
C LYS A 23 9.01 15.18 -2.20
N THR A 24 9.61 15.73 -1.15
CA THR A 24 9.48 15.20 0.20
C THR A 24 8.65 16.16 1.04
N VAL A 25 7.63 15.63 1.72
CA VAL A 25 6.83 16.35 2.70
C VAL A 25 7.03 15.68 4.05
N THR A 26 7.56 16.44 5.01
CA THR A 26 7.81 15.94 6.36
C THR A 26 6.58 16.15 7.24
N ILE A 27 6.10 15.08 7.88
CA ILE A 27 4.98 15.10 8.83
C ILE A 27 5.54 15.25 10.25
N LYS A 28 5.59 16.50 10.73
CA LYS A 28 6.20 16.84 12.04
C LYS A 28 5.19 16.96 13.18
N ASP A 29 3.92 17.06 12.84
CA ASP A 29 2.85 17.29 13.80
C ASP A 29 1.55 16.64 13.33
N TYR A 30 0.62 16.55 14.27
CA TYR A 30 -0.67 15.94 14.04
C TYR A 30 -1.55 16.73 13.07
N GLU A 31 -1.45 18.06 13.06
CA GLU A 31 -2.23 18.90 12.14
C GLU A 31 -1.84 18.63 10.68
N THR A 32 -0.55 18.47 10.41
CA THR A 32 -0.05 18.07 9.09
C THR A 32 -0.52 16.66 8.75
N PHE A 33 -0.53 15.74 9.71
CA PHE A 33 -1.00 14.37 9.48
C PHE A 33 -2.51 14.31 9.17
N LEU A 34 -3.34 15.09 9.87
CA LEU A 34 -4.75 15.24 9.58
C LEU A 34 -5.01 15.69 8.12
N ASN A 35 -4.12 16.53 7.59
CA ASN A 35 -4.20 17.07 6.24
C ASN A 35 -3.52 16.19 5.18
N LEU A 36 -3.05 14.99 5.52
CA LEU A 36 -2.28 14.11 4.64
C LEU A 36 -2.99 13.82 3.30
N ALA A 37 -4.30 13.59 3.32
CA ALA A 37 -5.08 13.37 2.10
C ALA A 37 -5.04 14.59 1.17
N SER A 38 -5.18 15.80 1.72
CA SER A 38 -5.09 17.05 0.95
C SER A 38 -3.68 17.26 0.39
N ILE A 39 -2.64 16.95 1.17
CA ILE A 39 -1.24 17.06 0.74
C ILE A 39 -0.98 16.15 -0.47
N ILE A 40 -1.42 14.89 -0.39
CA ILE A 40 -1.19 13.90 -1.45
C ILE A 40 -1.98 14.25 -2.72
N ASN A 41 -3.26 14.58 -2.57
CA ASN A 41 -4.16 14.78 -3.70
C ASN A 41 -3.90 16.10 -4.46
N ASN A 42 -3.30 17.10 -3.83
CA ASN A 42 -2.95 18.38 -4.47
C ASN A 42 -1.52 18.44 -5.01
N ASP A 43 -0.73 17.40 -4.79
CA ASP A 43 0.64 17.37 -5.27
C ASP A 43 0.70 17.13 -6.78
N VAL A 44 1.69 17.70 -7.48
CA VAL A 44 1.86 17.56 -8.94
C VAL A 44 3.11 16.82 -9.36
N ASP A 45 3.98 16.44 -8.41
CA ASP A 45 5.23 15.75 -8.71
C ASP A 45 5.01 14.27 -9.06
N ASP A 46 5.95 13.69 -9.81
CA ASP A 46 5.86 12.29 -10.26
C ASP A 46 6.00 11.29 -9.12
N THR A 47 6.78 11.66 -8.10
CA THR A 47 7.02 10.89 -6.88
C THR A 47 6.89 11.79 -5.66
N LEU A 48 6.08 11.36 -4.70
CA LEU A 48 5.88 12.04 -3.43
C LEU A 48 6.36 11.14 -2.30
N ILE A 49 7.24 11.66 -1.47
CA ILE A 49 7.72 11.02 -0.25
C ILE A 49 7.07 11.72 0.94
N ILE A 50 6.30 10.98 1.72
CA ILE A 50 5.73 11.41 2.99
C ILE A 50 6.64 10.87 4.09
N ASP A 51 7.39 11.76 4.72
CA ASP A 51 8.43 11.43 5.71
C ASP A 51 7.90 11.68 7.12
N PHE A 52 7.56 10.60 7.83
CA PHE A 52 7.08 10.62 9.21
C PHE A 52 8.30 10.62 10.15
N VAL A 53 8.55 11.74 10.82
CA VAL A 53 9.74 11.90 11.67
C VAL A 53 9.52 11.47 13.11
N GLU A 54 8.27 11.44 13.56
CA GLU A 54 7.94 11.02 14.92
C GLU A 54 7.98 9.49 15.06
N ASN A 55 8.36 9.03 16.25
CA ASN A 55 8.39 7.59 16.56
C ASN A 55 6.97 7.01 16.72
N TYR A 56 6.00 7.86 17.03
CA TYR A 56 4.67 7.43 17.44
C TYR A 56 3.61 8.43 16.99
N TYR A 57 2.57 7.91 16.33
CA TYR A 57 1.36 8.65 15.97
C TYR A 57 0.16 7.96 16.62
N ASP A 58 -0.54 8.72 17.44
CA ASP A 58 -1.78 8.33 18.06
C ASP A 58 -2.93 8.45 17.04
N MET A 59 -3.48 7.31 16.61
CA MET A 59 -4.58 7.32 15.65
C MET A 59 -5.95 7.58 16.32
N GLU A 60 -6.06 7.53 17.65
CA GLU A 60 -7.30 7.87 18.37
C GLU A 60 -7.74 9.31 18.09
N LEU A 61 -6.78 10.20 17.84
CA LEU A 61 -7.07 11.59 17.49
C LEU A 61 -7.95 11.71 16.23
N PHE A 62 -7.91 10.73 15.30
CA PHE A 62 -8.80 10.72 14.13
C PHE A 62 -10.26 10.48 14.53
N ARG A 63 -10.50 9.68 15.57
CA ARG A 63 -11.82 9.52 16.18
C ARG A 63 -12.31 10.83 16.77
N GLU A 64 -11.46 11.56 17.50
CA GLU A 64 -11.84 12.85 18.08
C GLU A 64 -12.26 13.87 17.01
N LYS A 65 -11.68 13.79 15.81
CA LYS A 65 -12.03 14.62 14.65
C LYS A 65 -13.11 14.01 13.75
N LEU A 66 -13.63 12.83 14.10
CA LEU A 66 -14.61 12.08 13.31
C LEU A 66 -14.15 11.77 11.87
N ILE A 67 -12.84 11.54 11.69
CA ILE A 67 -12.23 11.21 10.41
C ILE A 67 -12.05 9.71 10.32
N SER A 68 -13.00 9.03 9.70
CA SER A 68 -12.94 7.57 9.58
C SER A 68 -11.73 7.07 8.80
N TYR A 69 -11.30 7.80 7.77
CA TYR A 69 -10.21 7.37 6.89
C TYR A 69 -9.49 8.53 6.22
N HIS A 70 -8.28 8.23 5.76
CA HIS A 70 -7.58 9.04 4.78
C HIS A 70 -7.86 8.53 3.38
N GLU A 71 -8.39 9.37 2.50
CA GLU A 71 -8.65 9.01 1.10
C GLU A 71 -7.59 9.58 0.16
N PHE A 72 -6.91 8.68 -0.56
CA PHE A 72 -5.85 9.02 -1.49
C PHE A 72 -6.20 8.56 -2.90
N TYR A 73 -5.89 9.40 -3.88
CA TYR A 73 -5.96 9.05 -5.30
C TYR A 73 -4.54 8.78 -5.82
N ILE A 74 -4.29 7.55 -6.28
CA ILE A 74 -2.98 7.16 -6.82
C ILE A 74 -2.87 7.67 -8.25
N GLU A 75 -2.30 8.87 -8.39
CA GLU A 75 -1.93 9.44 -9.69
C GLU A 75 -0.41 9.49 -9.90
N LYS A 76 0.35 9.18 -8.85
CA LYS A 76 1.80 9.29 -8.76
C LYS A 76 2.39 8.15 -7.92
N ASN A 77 3.71 8.04 -7.88
CA ASN A 77 4.35 7.16 -6.91
C ASN A 77 4.31 7.81 -5.54
N ILE A 78 3.91 7.08 -4.51
CA ILE A 78 3.83 7.59 -3.15
C ILE A 78 4.64 6.67 -2.24
N ILE A 79 5.54 7.25 -1.44
CA ILE A 79 6.32 6.54 -0.44
C ILE A 79 5.97 7.11 0.93
N PHE A 80 5.32 6.32 1.77
CA PHE A 80 5.11 6.61 3.19
C PHE A 80 6.29 6.02 3.96
N LYS A 81 7.13 6.88 4.52
CA LYS A 81 8.40 6.50 5.13
C LYS A 81 8.41 6.84 6.61
N GLY A 82 8.51 5.84 7.47
CA GLY A 82 8.80 6.01 8.89
C GLY A 82 10.26 6.41 9.13
N ASN A 83 10.54 6.93 10.32
CA ASN A 83 11.88 7.35 10.70
C ASN A 83 12.84 6.16 10.85
N GLU A 84 14.13 6.38 11.12
CA GLU A 84 15.15 5.31 11.18
C GLU A 84 14.91 4.23 12.25
N ASN A 85 14.25 4.59 13.35
CA ASN A 85 13.95 3.69 14.47
C ASN A 85 12.60 2.96 14.29
N GLY A 86 11.90 3.27 13.20
CA GLY A 86 10.53 2.83 12.96
C GLY A 86 9.52 3.82 13.52
N THR A 87 8.44 4.01 12.76
CA THR A 87 7.31 4.84 13.18
C THR A 87 6.13 3.93 13.51
N ILE A 88 5.48 4.17 14.66
CA ILE A 88 4.30 3.41 15.11
C ILE A 88 3.03 4.21 14.80
N PHE A 89 2.09 3.59 14.10
CA PHE A 89 0.69 4.03 14.02
C PHE A 89 -0.12 3.12 14.94
N ASP A 90 -0.51 3.67 16.09
CA ASP A 90 -1.24 2.94 17.12
C ASP A 90 -2.73 3.30 17.04
N PHE A 91 -3.56 2.30 16.73
CA PHE A 91 -5.00 2.45 16.57
C PHE A 91 -5.78 2.31 17.87
N ILE A 92 -5.12 1.95 18.97
CA ILE A 92 -5.71 1.89 20.33
C ILE A 92 -7.04 1.08 20.31
N ASN A 93 -7.03 -0.04 19.59
CA ASN A 93 -8.19 -0.93 19.40
C ASN A 93 -9.40 -0.27 18.71
N ASP A 94 -9.15 0.66 17.78
CA ASP A 94 -10.16 1.30 16.94
C ASP A 94 -9.84 1.13 15.45
N SER A 95 -10.63 1.77 14.59
CA SER A 95 -10.52 1.75 13.14
C SER A 95 -10.45 3.13 12.48
N PHE A 96 -10.57 4.23 13.23
CA PHE A 96 -10.45 5.56 12.65
C PHE A 96 -9.05 5.80 12.06
N GLY A 97 -8.97 6.64 11.02
CA GLY A 97 -7.72 6.93 10.34
C GLY A 97 -7.19 5.80 9.45
N TYR A 98 -8.02 4.82 9.07
CA TYR A 98 -7.61 3.77 8.12
C TYR A 98 -7.28 4.36 6.74
N PHE A 99 -6.53 3.61 5.92
CA PHE A 99 -6.07 4.05 4.61
C PHE A 99 -7.06 3.62 3.53
N LYS A 100 -7.69 4.57 2.85
CA LYS A 100 -8.53 4.33 1.67
C LYS A 100 -7.80 4.78 0.43
N ILE A 101 -7.37 3.83 -0.39
CA ILE A 101 -6.50 4.05 -1.52
C ILE A 101 -7.25 3.75 -2.81
N ILE A 102 -7.42 4.76 -3.65
CA ILE A 102 -8.19 4.69 -4.90
C ILE A 102 -7.21 4.85 -6.07
N SER A 103 -7.14 3.86 -6.95
CA SER A 103 -6.35 3.95 -8.20
C SER A 103 -7.24 4.34 -9.37
N SER A 104 -6.88 5.41 -10.07
CA SER A 104 -7.54 5.88 -11.30
C SER A 104 -6.58 5.74 -12.48
N ASN A 105 -6.95 4.91 -13.48
CA ASN A 105 -6.43 4.82 -14.86
C ASN A 105 -4.92 4.87 -15.19
N ILE A 106 -4.02 5.02 -14.23
CA ILE A 106 -2.60 5.25 -14.48
C ILE A 106 -1.84 3.96 -14.20
N LYS A 107 -1.30 3.37 -15.27
CA LYS A 107 -0.53 2.12 -15.17
C LYS A 107 0.81 2.37 -14.48
N GLY A 108 1.24 1.40 -13.66
CA GLY A 108 2.60 1.34 -13.15
C GLY A 108 2.94 2.27 -11.99
N LYS A 109 1.95 2.95 -11.39
CA LYS A 109 2.17 3.73 -10.16
C LYS A 109 2.25 2.81 -8.95
N ARG A 110 3.11 3.18 -8.00
CA ARG A 110 3.41 2.40 -6.80
C ARG A 110 3.07 3.20 -5.55
N VAL A 111 2.45 2.54 -4.58
CA VAL A 111 2.33 3.02 -3.21
C VAL A 111 3.18 2.14 -2.32
N ARG A 112 4.10 2.72 -1.56
CA ARG A 112 5.02 1.99 -0.73
C ARG A 112 4.99 2.51 0.70
N PHE A 113 4.93 1.60 1.67
CA PHE A 113 5.09 1.86 3.09
C PHE A 113 6.44 1.31 3.54
N GLU A 114 7.25 2.11 4.21
CA GLU A 114 8.59 1.75 4.66
C GLU A 114 8.77 2.03 6.15
N ASN A 115 9.26 1.05 6.90
CA ASN A 115 9.64 1.22 8.31
C ASN A 115 8.50 1.74 9.22
N ILE A 116 7.29 1.22 9.01
CA ILE A 116 6.10 1.59 9.78
C ILE A 116 5.55 0.34 10.48
N THR A 117 5.21 0.51 11.76
CA THR A 117 4.46 -0.46 12.55
C THR A 117 3.00 -0.04 12.63
N PHE A 118 2.10 -0.93 12.23
CA PHE A 118 0.65 -0.77 12.39
C PHE A 118 0.18 -1.65 13.55
N LYS A 119 -0.33 -1.01 14.60
CA LYS A 119 -0.58 -1.67 15.89
C LYS A 119 -2.01 -1.47 16.37
N ASP A 120 -2.57 -2.52 16.95
CA ASP A 120 -3.86 -2.52 17.66
C ASP A 120 -5.04 -2.03 16.79
N PHE A 121 -5.07 -2.31 15.48
CA PHE A 121 -6.22 -2.01 14.63
C PHE A 121 -7.37 -2.98 14.93
N ASN A 122 -8.56 -2.46 15.25
CA ASN A 122 -9.73 -3.28 15.53
C ASN A 122 -11.04 -2.53 15.19
N PRO A 123 -11.72 -2.86 14.07
CA PRO A 123 -12.95 -2.21 13.68
C PRO A 123 -14.18 -2.64 14.49
N SER A 124 -14.08 -3.68 15.34
CA SER A 124 -15.01 -4.20 16.37
C SER A 124 -16.50 -4.43 15.99
N SER A 125 -17.00 -3.82 14.92
CA SER A 125 -18.42 -3.64 14.58
C SER A 125 -18.64 -3.46 13.06
N GLN A 126 -17.57 -3.20 12.30
CA GLN A 126 -17.63 -2.99 10.86
C GLN A 126 -16.93 -4.15 10.16
N SER A 127 -17.66 -5.23 9.92
CA SER A 127 -17.21 -6.27 9.01
C SER A 127 -16.89 -5.61 7.66
N TYR A 128 -15.76 -5.97 7.05
CA TYR A 128 -15.27 -5.47 5.75
C TYR A 128 -14.47 -4.16 5.72
N ILE A 129 -14.21 -3.51 6.85
CA ILE A 129 -13.24 -2.40 6.86
C ILE A 129 -11.87 -2.95 7.23
N GLY A 130 -10.98 -2.97 6.25
CA GLY A 130 -9.57 -3.23 6.49
C GLY A 130 -8.82 -1.97 6.89
N LEU A 131 -7.69 -2.16 7.59
CA LEU A 131 -6.68 -1.13 7.83
C LEU A 131 -6.28 -0.44 6.52
N PHE A 132 -6.22 -1.22 5.44
CA PHE A 132 -6.06 -0.72 4.07
C PHE A 132 -7.23 -1.18 3.19
N ASN A 133 -7.90 -0.21 2.59
CA ASN A 133 -8.99 -0.43 1.63
C ASN A 133 -8.56 0.07 0.26
N PHE A 134 -8.31 -0.86 -0.66
CA PHE A 134 -7.88 -0.59 -2.01
C PHE A 134 -9.03 -0.70 -2.99
N TYR A 135 -9.26 0.35 -3.76
CA TYR A 135 -10.26 0.39 -4.83
C TYR A 135 -9.56 0.62 -6.16
N ASN A 136 -9.50 -0.43 -6.98
CA ASN A 136 -9.12 -0.28 -8.37
C ASN A 136 -10.40 -0.13 -9.22
N ASN A 137 -10.71 1.11 -9.61
CA ASN A 137 -11.88 1.40 -10.43
C ASN A 137 -11.62 1.20 -11.93
N ASN A 138 -10.42 0.75 -12.32
CA ASN A 138 -10.04 0.56 -13.71
C ASN A 138 -10.14 -0.91 -14.16
N ASN A 139 -10.39 -1.10 -15.46
CA ASN A 139 -10.39 -2.41 -16.11
C ASN A 139 -9.00 -3.06 -16.20
N SER A 140 -7.93 -2.41 -15.70
CA SER A 140 -6.55 -2.91 -15.74
C SER A 140 -6.02 -3.16 -14.33
N ILE A 141 -5.68 -4.42 -14.02
CA ILE A 141 -5.04 -4.81 -12.76
C ILE A 141 -3.64 -4.18 -12.58
N ASP A 142 -2.92 -3.95 -13.68
CA ASP A 142 -1.56 -3.39 -13.69
C ASP A 142 -1.44 -1.96 -13.11
N SER A 143 -2.55 -1.30 -12.79
CA SER A 143 -2.54 0.08 -12.29
C SER A 143 -2.27 0.21 -10.80
N LEU A 144 -2.33 -0.89 -10.04
CA LEU A 144 -2.11 -0.86 -8.60
C LEU A 144 -0.96 -1.80 -8.19
N LYS A 145 0.11 -1.20 -7.67
CA LYS A 145 1.19 -1.89 -6.98
C LYS A 145 1.34 -1.29 -5.60
N VAL A 146 1.21 -2.13 -4.58
CA VAL A 146 1.31 -1.75 -3.17
C VAL A 146 2.40 -2.57 -2.53
N GLU A 147 3.34 -1.89 -1.88
CA GLU A 147 4.53 -2.50 -1.30
C GLU A 147 4.62 -2.12 0.18
N PHE A 148 4.89 -3.11 1.02
CA PHE A 148 5.24 -2.94 2.43
C PHE A 148 6.66 -3.44 2.61
N TYR A 149 7.56 -2.57 3.06
CA TYR A 149 8.98 -2.88 3.22
C TYR A 149 9.43 -2.58 4.66
N ASN A 150 9.96 -3.58 5.35
CA ASN A 150 10.39 -3.44 6.74
C ASN A 150 9.25 -2.93 7.65
N CYS A 151 8.02 -3.42 7.44
CA CYS A 151 6.85 -3.04 8.22
C CYS A 151 6.51 -4.09 9.28
N SER A 152 5.83 -3.69 10.33
CA SER A 152 5.30 -4.60 11.35
C SER A 152 3.79 -4.47 11.48
N PHE A 153 3.10 -5.59 11.67
CA PHE A 153 1.67 -5.67 11.93
C PHE A 153 1.47 -6.39 13.25
N ILE A 154 1.02 -5.66 14.28
CA ILE A 154 0.99 -6.14 15.67
C ILE A 154 -0.43 -6.04 16.22
N HIS A 155 -0.96 -7.15 16.74
CA HIS A 155 -2.27 -7.18 17.41
C HIS A 155 -3.42 -6.61 16.57
N ASN A 156 -3.32 -6.69 15.24
CA ASN A 156 -4.42 -6.26 14.40
C ASN A 156 -5.47 -7.37 14.39
N ILE A 157 -6.69 -7.00 14.75
CA ILE A 157 -7.84 -7.90 14.86
C ILE A 157 -8.73 -7.64 13.64
N VAL A 158 -9.06 -8.69 12.89
CA VAL A 158 -9.81 -8.78 11.61
C VAL A 158 -9.00 -8.63 10.30
N THR A 159 -9.70 -8.56 9.17
CA THR A 159 -9.18 -8.17 7.86
C THR A 159 -8.32 -6.91 7.95
N ASN A 160 -7.05 -7.01 7.57
CA ASN A 160 -6.17 -5.83 7.45
C ASN A 160 -6.24 -5.22 6.05
N PHE A 161 -6.58 -6.01 5.04
CA PHE A 161 -6.56 -5.58 3.65
C PHE A 161 -7.87 -5.96 2.97
N SER A 162 -8.60 -4.95 2.49
CA SER A 162 -9.79 -5.13 1.65
C SER A 162 -9.50 -4.57 0.27
N ILE A 163 -9.54 -5.41 -0.76
CA ILE A 163 -9.13 -5.03 -2.12
C ILE A 163 -10.29 -5.30 -3.06
N MET A 164 -10.79 -4.25 -3.70
CA MET A 164 -11.83 -4.33 -4.72
C MET A 164 -11.23 -4.14 -6.11
N ILE A 165 -11.48 -5.10 -6.99
CA ILE A 165 -10.91 -5.18 -8.33
C ILE A 165 -12.02 -5.26 -9.36
N THR A 166 -11.97 -4.41 -10.38
CA THR A 166 -12.92 -4.43 -11.52
C THR A 166 -12.29 -4.96 -12.82
N SER A 167 -11.02 -5.35 -12.80
CA SER A 167 -10.31 -5.78 -14.00
C SER A 167 -10.86 -7.09 -14.59
N THR A 168 -10.80 -7.17 -15.92
CA THR A 168 -11.18 -8.35 -16.71
C THR A 168 -10.00 -8.94 -17.49
N LYS A 169 -8.77 -8.43 -17.29
CA LYS A 169 -7.58 -8.84 -18.06
C LYS A 169 -6.62 -9.67 -17.20
N LEU A 170 -6.18 -10.79 -17.76
CA LEU A 170 -5.34 -11.82 -17.13
C LEU A 170 -3.83 -11.53 -17.08
N SER A 171 -3.35 -10.38 -17.57
CA SER A 171 -1.91 -10.18 -17.78
C SER A 171 -1.18 -9.73 -16.52
N ILE A 172 -1.02 -10.61 -15.53
CA ILE A 172 -0.15 -10.32 -14.38
C ILE A 172 1.25 -10.83 -14.65
N THR A 173 2.20 -9.89 -14.69
CA THR A 173 3.63 -10.20 -14.75
C THR A 173 4.33 -10.03 -13.41
N GLU A 174 3.73 -9.32 -12.45
CA GLU A 174 4.30 -8.98 -11.15
C GLU A 174 3.23 -9.01 -10.05
N PRO A 175 3.58 -9.34 -8.79
CA PRO A 175 2.66 -9.21 -7.66
C PRO A 175 2.09 -7.80 -7.51
N GLN A 176 0.81 -7.68 -7.18
CA GLN A 176 0.12 -6.39 -6.96
C GLN A 176 0.28 -5.92 -5.53
N LEU A 177 0.37 -6.86 -4.58
CA LEU A 177 0.61 -6.59 -3.18
C LEU A 177 1.86 -7.36 -2.75
N THR A 178 2.86 -6.64 -2.25
CA THR A 178 4.12 -7.24 -1.80
C THR A 178 4.41 -6.84 -0.36
N PHE A 179 4.76 -7.83 0.45
CA PHE A 179 5.32 -7.66 1.78
C PHE A 179 6.76 -8.17 1.74
N ASP A 180 7.73 -7.31 2.01
CA ASP A 180 9.16 -7.63 1.98
C ASP A 180 9.79 -7.26 3.32
N LYS A 181 10.41 -8.24 3.99
CA LYS A 181 10.97 -8.10 5.35
C LYS A 181 9.96 -7.58 6.37
N CYS A 182 8.72 -8.05 6.27
CA CYS A 182 7.66 -7.62 7.19
C CYS A 182 7.47 -8.64 8.31
N ASP A 183 7.10 -8.13 9.47
CA ASP A 183 6.80 -8.96 10.63
C ASP A 183 5.31 -8.89 10.99
N PHE A 184 4.73 -10.04 11.32
CA PHE A 184 3.34 -10.20 11.71
C PHE A 184 3.31 -10.85 13.09
N TYR A 185 2.82 -10.15 14.10
CA TYR A 185 2.83 -10.58 15.50
C TYR A 185 1.44 -10.60 16.11
N ASN A 186 1.01 -11.78 16.57
CA ASN A 186 -0.22 -11.94 17.37
C ASN A 186 -1.44 -11.25 16.74
N ASN A 187 -1.55 -11.33 15.40
CA ASN A 187 -2.73 -10.86 14.69
C ASN A 187 -3.80 -11.96 14.71
N ASP A 188 -5.06 -11.57 14.80
CA ASP A 188 -6.20 -12.49 14.80
C ASP A 188 -7.20 -12.03 13.73
N GLY A 189 -7.68 -12.91 12.89
CA GLY A 189 -8.63 -12.47 11.86
C GLY A 189 -9.02 -13.54 10.88
N LYS A 190 -10.34 -13.65 10.66
CA LYS A 190 -10.86 -14.34 9.49
C LYS A 190 -10.65 -13.44 8.28
N ASP A 191 -10.01 -13.99 7.26
CA ASP A 191 -9.74 -13.33 6.00
C ASP A 191 -8.88 -12.08 6.16
N TYR A 192 -7.62 -12.30 6.58
CA TYR A 192 -6.65 -11.24 6.83
C TYR A 192 -6.45 -10.32 5.62
N ILE A 193 -6.53 -10.92 4.41
CA ILE A 193 -6.63 -10.22 3.14
C ILE A 193 -7.87 -10.71 2.40
N ILE A 194 -8.75 -9.78 2.03
CA ILE A 194 -9.94 -10.01 1.23
C ILE A 194 -9.74 -9.37 -0.13
N VAL A 195 -9.93 -10.16 -1.20
CA VAL A 195 -9.94 -9.69 -2.58
C VAL A 195 -11.31 -9.94 -3.19
N ILE A 196 -11.99 -8.89 -3.61
CA ILE A 196 -13.31 -8.92 -4.23
C ILE A 196 -13.19 -8.55 -5.71
N HIS A 197 -13.52 -9.51 -6.57
CA HIS A 197 -13.60 -9.30 -8.02
C HIS A 197 -15.03 -8.91 -8.40
N LYS A 198 -15.24 -7.67 -8.87
CA LYS A 198 -16.59 -7.16 -9.19
C LYS A 198 -17.27 -7.91 -10.35
N ASN A 199 -16.49 -8.55 -11.23
CA ASN A 199 -16.96 -9.32 -12.37
C ASN A 199 -16.80 -10.85 -12.18
N SER A 200 -16.81 -11.32 -10.93
CA SER A 200 -16.45 -12.69 -10.53
C SER A 200 -17.26 -13.81 -11.19
N TYR A 201 -18.51 -13.56 -11.60
CA TYR A 201 -19.41 -14.59 -12.13
C TYR A 201 -18.98 -15.20 -13.48
N ALA A 202 -17.99 -14.60 -14.16
CA ALA A 202 -17.61 -14.98 -15.52
C ALA A 202 -16.18 -15.53 -15.65
N LEU A 203 -15.42 -15.62 -14.56
CA LEU A 203 -13.98 -15.87 -14.62
C LEU A 203 -13.62 -17.18 -13.92
N ASP A 204 -13.22 -18.17 -14.72
CA ASP A 204 -12.43 -19.29 -14.22
C ASP A 204 -11.09 -18.75 -13.71
N GLU A 205 -10.58 -19.33 -12.61
CA GLU A 205 -9.23 -19.06 -12.08
C GLU A 205 -8.97 -17.63 -11.56
N LEU A 206 -9.89 -17.08 -10.74
CA LEU A 206 -9.73 -15.75 -10.09
C LEU A 206 -8.37 -15.53 -9.41
N TYR A 207 -7.74 -16.59 -8.89
CA TYR A 207 -6.42 -16.53 -8.29
C TYR A 207 -5.32 -16.00 -9.24
N LYS A 208 -5.50 -16.10 -10.55
CA LYS A 208 -4.58 -15.56 -11.56
C LYS A 208 -4.72 -14.05 -11.78
N TYR A 209 -5.75 -13.42 -11.22
CA TYR A 209 -6.07 -12.00 -11.41
C TYR A 209 -5.52 -11.09 -10.32
N PHE A 210 -5.02 -11.62 -9.21
CA PHE A 210 -4.33 -10.81 -8.20
C PHE A 210 -3.32 -11.67 -7.47
N ASN A 211 -2.05 -11.27 -7.48
CA ASN A 211 -0.98 -11.99 -6.80
C ASN A 211 -0.46 -11.19 -5.60
N ILE A 212 -0.31 -11.91 -4.49
CA ILE A 212 0.22 -11.41 -3.23
C ILE A 212 1.53 -12.13 -2.95
N LEU A 213 2.60 -11.37 -2.75
CA LEU A 213 3.92 -11.89 -2.42
C LEU A 213 4.27 -11.55 -0.97
N PHE A 214 4.66 -12.55 -0.20
CA PHE A 214 5.36 -12.41 1.07
C PHE A 214 6.79 -12.87 0.89
N LYS A 215 7.74 -12.00 1.18
CA LYS A 215 9.17 -12.26 1.00
C LYS A 215 9.94 -11.91 2.26
N ASP A 216 10.78 -12.83 2.72
CA ASP A 216 11.63 -12.66 3.90
C ASP A 216 10.82 -12.20 5.16
N CYS A 217 9.57 -12.62 5.28
CA CYS A 217 8.65 -12.21 6.35
C CYS A 217 8.66 -13.17 7.54
N ASN A 218 8.35 -12.68 8.74
CA ASN A 218 8.14 -13.52 9.92
C ASN A 218 6.69 -13.45 10.40
N PHE A 219 6.10 -14.61 10.65
CA PHE A 219 4.77 -14.75 11.24
C PHE A 219 4.94 -15.40 12.61
N ILE A 220 4.60 -14.71 13.69
CA ILE A 220 4.72 -15.21 15.06
C ILE A 220 3.37 -15.09 15.77
N ASP A 221 2.88 -16.22 16.28
CA ASP A 221 1.65 -16.33 17.07
C ASP A 221 0.39 -15.77 16.40
N ASN A 222 0.31 -15.81 15.06
CA ASN A 222 -0.86 -15.30 14.34
C ASN A 222 -1.97 -16.35 14.22
N ASN A 223 -3.21 -15.94 14.48
CA ASN A 223 -4.43 -16.70 14.22
C ASN A 223 -5.16 -16.13 12.99
N ILE A 224 -4.51 -16.16 11.83
CA ILE A 224 -5.03 -15.57 10.59
C ILE A 224 -5.45 -16.63 9.58
N SER A 225 -6.54 -16.38 8.83
CA SER A 225 -6.90 -17.16 7.65
C SER A 225 -6.70 -16.38 6.35
N LEU A 226 -6.21 -17.05 5.31
CA LEU A 226 -6.01 -16.50 3.97
C LEU A 226 -6.99 -17.12 2.96
N GLN A 227 -7.65 -16.30 2.15
CA GLN A 227 -8.61 -16.75 1.15
C GLN A 227 -7.92 -17.17 -0.16
N LEU A 228 -7.60 -18.45 -0.33
CA LEU A 228 -6.83 -18.94 -1.49
C LEU A 228 -7.57 -18.93 -2.84
N TYR A 229 -8.90 -18.80 -2.85
CA TYR A 229 -9.71 -18.97 -4.06
C TYR A 229 -9.85 -17.67 -4.89
N ASN A 230 -9.66 -16.51 -4.26
CA ASN A 230 -9.84 -15.20 -4.91
C ASN A 230 -8.53 -14.55 -5.37
N ASN A 231 -7.37 -15.06 -4.95
CA ASN A 231 -6.09 -14.47 -5.29
C ASN A 231 -4.96 -15.51 -5.14
N GLY A 232 -3.85 -15.29 -5.85
CA GLY A 232 -2.63 -16.06 -5.69
C GLY A 232 -1.82 -15.58 -4.50
N TYR A 233 -1.22 -16.51 -3.77
CA TYR A 233 -0.26 -16.23 -2.71
C TYR A 233 1.07 -16.88 -3.05
N VAL A 234 2.16 -16.13 -2.88
CA VAL A 234 3.53 -16.60 -3.03
C VAL A 234 4.27 -16.29 -1.74
N PHE A 235 4.96 -17.27 -1.18
CA PHE A 235 5.77 -17.12 0.02
C PHE A 235 7.22 -17.49 -0.30
N GLU A 236 8.13 -16.55 -0.06
CA GLU A 236 9.56 -16.71 -0.30
C GLU A 236 10.31 -16.46 1.01
N ASN A 237 11.07 -17.45 1.49
CA ASN A 237 11.90 -17.35 2.71
C ASN A 237 11.15 -16.86 3.97
N CYS A 238 9.86 -17.17 4.09
CA CYS A 238 9.08 -16.76 5.25
C CYS A 238 9.23 -17.75 6.42
N LYS A 239 9.17 -17.26 7.65
CA LYS A 239 9.13 -18.06 8.88
C LYS A 239 7.73 -18.01 9.51
N TYR A 240 7.30 -19.13 10.08
CA TYR A 240 5.99 -19.32 10.70
C TYR A 240 6.15 -19.98 12.07
#